data_AF-A0AAJ0CH71-F1
#
_entry.id   AF-A0AAJ0CH71-F1
#
_cell.length_a   1.000
_cell.length_b   1.000
_cell.length_c   1.000
_cell.angle_alpha   90.00
_cell.angle_beta   90.00
_cell.angle_gamma   90.00
#
_symmetry.space_group_name_H-M   'P 1'
#
loop_
_entity.id
_entity.type
_entity.pdbx_description
1 polymer ?
#
loop_
_entity_poly.entity_id
_entity_poly.type
_entity_poly.pdbx_seq_one_letter_code
_entity_poly.pdbx_strand_id
1 'polypeptide(L)'
;MGVTLRSQSAKNVKFPVVCTADVDAQILRDLLSNDELALVAKEDLTELITGGNNADLDSFQSPFSGDFEQSYEALEVFIDATQSAAGISRKVFVVLDETTAGDKKTCQIATDGREVDDINEMQFALRCTLSSVPHSLAAVERAAAESPQAIRDLRNEAALVGGVWDKHRVDEFKARPRRIDVADYPVHEDWNDESGPVGPDTDLPYYPVFQTAEISLETLNQFLEEAYSQDWGDEEKARPALAFVTSIGAAPFHQGKAGTHLDSLPPVPQTLFGASAIECDVITRSRFPASGSDMNYNTFIVMDELSESSKTVIIAASNEQDGQLLLARSDFNMALLTMVAPLDTSLTIDSQCNGVMVEGAGIIRDP
;
A
#
# COMPACT_ATOMS: atom_id res chain seq x y z
N MET A 1 34.80 36.67 -3.30
CA MET A 1 34.98 35.54 -4.24
C MET A 1 33.66 34.81 -4.31
N GLY A 2 32.90 35.05 -5.37
CA GLY A 2 31.58 34.44 -5.57
C GLY A 2 31.75 32.99 -6.03
N VAL A 3 31.16 32.07 -5.28
CA VAL A 3 30.96 30.71 -5.75
C VAL A 3 29.66 30.73 -6.55
N THR A 4 29.80 30.81 -7.87
CA THR A 4 28.74 30.56 -8.82
C THR A 4 28.26 29.11 -8.62
N LEU A 5 27.10 28.96 -7.99
CA LEU A 5 26.30 27.75 -8.09
C LEU A 5 26.07 27.49 -9.57
N ARG A 6 26.79 26.50 -10.12
CA ARG A 6 26.47 25.96 -11.44
C ARG A 6 25.05 25.43 -11.35
N SER A 7 24.12 26.15 -11.97
CA SER A 7 22.81 25.65 -12.33
C SER A 7 22.99 24.35 -13.09
N GLN A 8 22.79 23.22 -12.42
CA GLN A 8 22.50 21.99 -13.12
C GLN A 8 21.16 22.22 -13.81
N SER A 9 21.17 22.10 -15.12
CA SER A 9 20.05 22.25 -16.04
C SER A 9 18.78 21.63 -15.46
N ALA A 10 17.77 22.47 -15.16
CA ALA A 10 16.41 21.99 -15.02
C ALA A 10 16.05 21.33 -16.34
N LYS A 11 16.04 20.00 -16.36
CA LYS A 11 15.50 19.25 -17.48
C LYS A 11 14.00 19.57 -17.47
N ASN A 12 13.51 20.23 -18.53
CA ASN A 12 12.08 20.35 -18.83
C ASN A 12 11.51 18.96 -19.15
N VAL A 13 11.49 18.07 -18.16
CA VAL A 13 10.88 16.74 -18.27
C VAL A 13 9.42 16.89 -17.90
N LYS A 14 8.52 16.38 -18.74
CA LYS A 14 7.09 16.30 -18.45
C LYS A 14 6.74 14.89 -17.96
N PHE A 15 5.86 14.80 -16.98
CA PHE A 15 5.25 13.53 -16.61
C PHE A 15 3.99 13.30 -17.45
N PRO A 16 3.88 12.16 -18.13
CA PRO A 16 2.69 11.83 -18.87
C PRO A 16 1.51 11.59 -17.93
N VAL A 17 0.34 12.10 -18.32
CA VAL A 17 -0.95 11.80 -17.71
C VAL A 17 -1.73 10.94 -18.70
N VAL A 18 -2.15 9.76 -18.25
CA VAL A 18 -2.89 8.74 -19.02
C VAL A 18 -4.29 8.65 -18.42
N CYS A 19 -5.33 8.68 -19.26
CA CYS A 19 -6.70 8.51 -18.80
C CYS A 19 -7.21 7.14 -19.22
N THR A 20 -7.45 6.19 -18.32
CA THR A 20 -8.04 4.89 -18.68
C THR A 20 -9.56 4.87 -18.57
N ALA A 21 -10.16 5.98 -18.12
CA ALA A 21 -11.60 6.19 -17.99
C ALA A 21 -12.03 7.55 -18.53
N ASP A 22 -13.34 7.78 -18.62
CA ASP A 22 -13.92 9.09 -18.95
C ASP A 22 -13.86 10.02 -17.73
N VAL A 23 -12.90 10.94 -17.74
CA VAL A 23 -12.59 11.83 -16.62
C VAL A 23 -13.06 13.24 -16.90
N ASP A 24 -13.71 13.83 -15.91
CA ASP A 24 -14.23 15.20 -15.96
C ASP A 24 -13.16 16.19 -16.43
N ALA A 25 -13.46 16.98 -17.46
CA ALA A 25 -12.53 17.93 -18.04
C ALA A 25 -11.98 18.93 -16.99
N GLN A 26 -12.75 19.26 -15.94
CA GLN A 26 -12.24 20.14 -14.87
C GLN A 26 -11.08 19.50 -14.10
N ILE A 27 -11.10 18.18 -13.86
CA ILE A 27 -10.00 17.45 -13.24
C ILE A 27 -8.75 17.57 -14.12
N LEU A 28 -8.91 17.38 -15.44
CA LEU A 28 -7.80 17.54 -16.39
C LEU A 28 -7.23 18.96 -16.38
N ARG A 29 -8.09 19.99 -16.32
CA ARG A 29 -7.66 21.39 -16.24
C ARG A 29 -6.89 21.69 -14.97
N ASP A 30 -7.40 21.22 -13.83
CA ASP A 30 -6.78 21.45 -12.53
C ASP A 30 -5.42 20.75 -12.46
N LEU A 31 -5.34 19.51 -12.95
CA LEU A 31 -4.11 18.73 -13.00
C LEU A 31 -3.07 19.38 -13.94
N LEU A 32 -3.47 19.73 -15.17
CA LEU A 32 -2.60 20.38 -16.17
C LEU A 32 -2.31 21.86 -15.88
N SER A 33 -2.82 22.40 -14.77
CA SER A 33 -2.32 23.67 -14.24
C SER A 33 -0.91 23.53 -13.66
N ASN A 34 -0.48 22.30 -13.35
CA ASN A 34 0.92 21.98 -13.12
C ASN A 34 1.67 21.90 -14.46
N ASP A 35 2.70 22.73 -14.61
CA ASP A 35 3.52 22.81 -15.81
C ASP A 35 4.49 21.63 -15.97
N GLU A 36 4.59 20.72 -15.02
CA GLU A 36 5.34 19.47 -15.18
C GLU A 36 4.50 18.36 -15.81
N LEU A 37 3.18 18.52 -15.95
CA LEU A 37 2.29 17.48 -16.46
C LEU A 37 1.94 17.68 -17.95
N ALA A 38 1.73 16.57 -18.65
CA ALA A 38 1.29 16.55 -20.05
C ALA A 38 0.32 15.40 -20.29
N LEU A 39 -0.88 15.69 -20.75
CA LEU A 39 -1.91 14.70 -21.06
C LEU A 39 -1.60 14.01 -22.39
N VAL A 40 -1.63 12.69 -22.38
CA VAL A 40 -1.34 11.85 -23.53
C VAL A 40 -2.57 11.76 -24.43
N ALA A 41 -2.48 12.32 -25.63
CA ALA A 41 -3.57 12.30 -26.60
C ALA A 41 -3.48 11.13 -27.61
N LYS A 42 -2.31 10.50 -27.70
CA LYS A 42 -2.03 9.34 -28.57
C LYS A 42 -1.06 8.38 -27.91
N GLU A 43 -1.19 7.10 -28.24
CA GLU A 43 -0.29 6.03 -27.79
C GLU A 43 1.19 6.30 -28.16
N ASP A 44 1.44 6.87 -29.35
CA ASP A 44 2.79 7.10 -29.89
C ASP A 44 3.52 8.36 -29.36
N LEU A 45 2.95 9.03 -28.35
CA LEU A 45 3.46 10.27 -27.73
C LEU A 45 3.74 11.43 -28.69
N THR A 46 3.31 11.35 -29.96
CA THR A 46 3.52 12.43 -30.94
C THR A 46 2.69 13.66 -30.62
N GLU A 47 1.65 13.49 -29.82
CA GLU A 47 0.71 14.52 -29.44
C GLU A 47 0.48 14.51 -27.92
N LEU A 48 0.80 15.64 -27.29
CA LEU A 48 0.64 15.87 -25.87
C LEU A 48 -0.11 17.18 -25.64
N ILE A 49 -1.12 17.13 -24.79
CA ILE A 49 -1.91 18.30 -24.40
C ILE A 49 -1.30 18.87 -23.11
N THR A 50 -0.98 20.16 -23.14
CA THR A 50 -0.40 20.87 -21.98
C THR A 50 -1.20 22.11 -21.64
N GLY A 51 -1.20 22.48 -20.35
CA GLY A 51 -1.85 23.68 -19.82
C GLY A 51 -3.36 23.52 -19.61
N GLY A 52 -3.83 23.91 -18.43
CA GLY A 52 -5.25 23.79 -18.04
C GLY A 52 -6.25 24.68 -18.81
N ASN A 53 -5.79 25.62 -19.63
CA ASN A 53 -6.67 26.46 -20.47
C ASN A 53 -6.74 25.97 -21.94
N ASN A 54 -6.24 24.76 -22.21
CA ASN A 54 -6.26 24.22 -23.55
C ASN A 54 -7.70 23.90 -24.01
N ALA A 55 -8.09 24.40 -25.18
CA ALA A 55 -9.42 24.20 -25.74
C ALA A 55 -9.70 22.74 -26.13
N ASP A 56 -8.65 21.96 -26.38
CA ASP A 56 -8.76 20.55 -26.78
C ASP A 56 -9.30 19.66 -25.64
N LEU A 57 -9.23 20.14 -24.39
CA LEU A 57 -9.71 19.40 -23.20
C LEU A 57 -11.23 19.19 -23.19
N ASP A 58 -12.01 20.10 -23.79
CA ASP A 58 -13.48 19.96 -23.84
C ASP A 58 -13.94 18.87 -24.82
N SER A 59 -13.08 18.50 -25.77
CA SER A 59 -13.34 17.46 -26.76
C SER A 59 -12.42 16.25 -26.62
N PHE A 60 -11.64 16.19 -25.53
CA PHE A 60 -10.67 15.13 -25.31
C PHE A 60 -11.39 13.78 -25.23
N GLN A 61 -10.88 12.81 -25.98
CA GLN A 61 -11.25 11.41 -25.87
C GLN A 61 -9.99 10.63 -25.60
N SER A 62 -10.03 9.79 -24.58
CA SER A 62 -8.84 9.03 -24.24
C SER A 62 -8.57 7.94 -25.28
N PRO A 63 -7.32 7.79 -25.74
CA PRO A 63 -6.95 6.63 -26.56
C PRO A 63 -6.88 5.34 -25.72
N PHE A 64 -6.91 5.42 -24.40
CA PHE A 64 -6.84 4.27 -23.48
C PHE A 64 -8.18 3.87 -22.88
N SER A 65 -9.28 4.53 -23.27
CA SER A 65 -10.63 4.14 -22.86
C SER A 65 -11.25 3.25 -23.93
N GLY A 66 -11.26 1.94 -23.70
CA GLY A 66 -11.81 0.93 -24.61
C GLY A 66 -12.30 -0.30 -23.86
N ASP A 67 -12.49 -1.43 -24.56
CA ASP A 67 -12.59 -2.71 -23.86
C ASP A 67 -11.25 -3.05 -23.17
N PHE A 68 -11.27 -4.05 -22.28
CA PHE A 68 -10.11 -4.38 -21.45
C PHE A 68 -8.87 -4.75 -22.28
N GLU A 69 -9.04 -5.58 -23.32
CA GLU A 69 -7.93 -6.02 -24.17
C GLU A 69 -7.29 -4.86 -24.94
N GLN A 70 -8.11 -3.98 -25.53
CA GLN A 70 -7.60 -2.80 -26.25
C GLN A 70 -6.93 -1.79 -25.31
N SER A 71 -7.49 -1.60 -24.12
CA SER A 71 -6.92 -0.66 -23.13
C SER A 71 -5.57 -1.15 -22.62
N TYR A 72 -5.41 -2.47 -22.46
CA TYR A 72 -4.16 -3.11 -22.08
C TYR A 72 -3.09 -2.95 -23.17
N GLU A 73 -3.42 -3.29 -24.43
CA GLU A 73 -2.50 -3.13 -25.56
C GLU A 73 -2.08 -1.66 -25.76
N ALA A 74 -3.02 -0.72 -25.67
CA ALA A 74 -2.74 0.70 -25.78
C ALA A 74 -1.79 1.20 -24.68
N LEU A 75 -1.98 0.73 -23.43
CA LEU A 75 -1.09 1.10 -22.32
C LEU A 75 0.31 0.52 -22.54
N GLU A 76 0.43 -0.72 -23.02
CA GLU A 76 1.72 -1.34 -23.34
C GLU A 76 2.49 -0.54 -24.40
N VAL A 77 1.82 -0.16 -25.50
CA VAL A 77 2.40 0.67 -26.56
C VAL A 77 2.87 2.02 -26.01
N PHE A 78 2.08 2.64 -25.12
CA PHE A 78 2.45 3.89 -24.45
C PHE A 78 3.71 3.72 -23.59
N ILE A 79 3.77 2.70 -22.74
CA ILE A 79 4.92 2.47 -21.85
C ILE A 79 6.19 2.31 -22.69
N ASP A 80 6.15 1.50 -23.74
CA ASP A 80 7.28 1.30 -24.66
C ASP A 80 7.69 2.61 -25.35
N ALA A 81 6.73 3.44 -25.77
CA ALA A 81 7.00 4.74 -26.37
C ALA A 81 7.73 5.69 -25.40
N THR A 82 7.35 5.72 -24.11
CA THR A 82 7.99 6.60 -23.12
C THR A 82 9.48 6.31 -22.94
N GLN A 83 9.90 5.05 -23.07
CA GLN A 83 11.31 4.64 -22.92
C GLN A 83 12.23 5.32 -23.94
N SER A 84 11.71 5.63 -25.13
CA SER A 84 12.48 6.23 -26.23
C SER A 84 12.30 7.75 -26.36
N ALA A 85 11.24 8.32 -25.77
CA ALA A 85 10.92 9.74 -25.87
C ALA A 85 11.94 10.65 -25.16
N ALA A 86 12.18 11.84 -25.74
CA ALA A 86 13.01 12.88 -25.16
C ALA A 86 12.12 13.97 -24.52
N GLY A 87 12.48 14.42 -23.32
CA GLY A 87 11.70 15.45 -22.60
C GLY A 87 10.46 14.94 -21.88
N ILE A 88 10.22 13.62 -21.90
CA ILE A 88 9.15 12.94 -21.15
C ILE A 88 9.78 12.03 -20.10
N SER A 89 9.14 11.91 -18.94
CA SER A 89 9.54 10.97 -17.91
C SER A 89 9.39 9.55 -18.44
N ARG A 90 10.48 8.78 -18.36
CA ARG A 90 10.53 7.38 -18.80
C ARG A 90 10.17 6.39 -17.70
N LYS A 91 10.01 6.90 -16.48
CA LYS A 91 9.95 6.10 -15.27
C LYS A 91 8.62 6.22 -14.56
N VAL A 92 7.99 7.38 -14.65
CA VAL A 92 6.84 7.70 -13.83
C VAL A 92 5.79 8.42 -14.67
N PHE A 93 4.55 7.98 -14.55
CA PHE A 93 3.39 8.59 -15.17
C PHE A 93 2.21 8.62 -14.20
N VAL A 94 1.23 9.46 -14.50
CA VAL A 94 0.00 9.61 -13.72
C VAL A 94 -1.12 8.88 -14.45
N VAL A 95 -1.92 8.08 -13.75
CA VAL A 95 -3.10 7.42 -14.31
C VAL A 95 -4.36 7.98 -13.68
N LEU A 96 -5.31 8.36 -14.54
CA LEU A 96 -6.67 8.76 -14.18
C LEU A 96 -7.62 7.68 -14.66
N ASP A 97 -8.21 6.95 -13.73
CA ASP A 97 -8.96 5.71 -13.94
C ASP A 97 -10.41 5.81 -13.47
N GLU A 98 -11.14 4.70 -13.46
CA GLU A 98 -12.53 4.64 -13.00
C GLU A 98 -12.70 5.11 -11.55
N THR A 99 -11.73 4.81 -10.68
CA THR A 99 -11.73 5.31 -9.30
C THR A 99 -11.60 6.84 -9.28
N THR A 100 -10.71 7.39 -10.11
CA THR A 100 -10.55 8.86 -10.29
C THR A 100 -11.84 9.49 -10.81
N ALA A 101 -12.48 8.88 -11.82
CA ALA A 101 -13.72 9.36 -12.40
C ALA A 101 -14.87 9.35 -11.36
N GLY A 102 -14.93 8.31 -10.54
CA GLY A 102 -15.93 8.13 -9.49
C GLY A 102 -15.76 9.07 -8.29
N ASP A 103 -14.55 9.15 -7.72
CA ASP A 103 -14.31 9.91 -6.49
C ASP A 103 -13.90 11.38 -6.73
N LYS A 104 -13.38 11.69 -7.92
CA LYS A 104 -12.89 13.01 -8.37
C LYS A 104 -11.80 13.61 -7.49
N LYS A 105 -11.07 12.79 -6.74
CA LYS A 105 -10.14 13.21 -5.68
C LYS A 105 -8.82 12.48 -5.72
N THR A 106 -8.77 11.26 -6.22
CA THR A 106 -7.56 10.44 -6.23
C THR A 106 -7.09 10.14 -7.63
N CYS A 107 -5.84 9.73 -7.76
CA CYS A 107 -5.23 9.25 -9.00
C CYS A 107 -4.08 8.30 -8.66
N GLN A 108 -3.54 7.61 -9.67
CA GLN A 108 -2.38 6.75 -9.49
C GLN A 108 -1.09 7.44 -9.95
N ILE A 109 0.00 7.20 -9.23
CA ILE A 109 1.37 7.43 -9.71
C ILE A 109 1.97 6.06 -9.99
N ALA A 110 2.33 5.81 -11.24
CA ALA A 110 2.72 4.50 -11.73
C ALA A 110 4.10 4.51 -12.39
N THR A 111 4.77 3.36 -12.34
CA THR A 111 5.95 3.02 -13.12
C THR A 111 5.71 1.74 -13.91
N ASP A 112 6.60 1.40 -14.85
CA ASP A 112 6.54 0.13 -15.59
C ASP A 112 6.68 -1.03 -14.61
N GLY A 113 5.60 -1.80 -14.43
CA GLY A 113 5.54 -2.92 -13.50
C GLY A 113 6.19 -4.19 -14.06
N ARG A 114 6.37 -4.27 -15.39
CA ARG A 114 6.91 -5.46 -16.08
C ARG A 114 8.37 -5.74 -15.73
N GLU A 115 9.10 -4.73 -15.25
CA GLU A 115 10.49 -4.84 -14.79
C GLU A 115 10.61 -5.13 -13.28
N VAL A 116 9.49 -5.24 -12.54
CA VAL A 116 9.50 -5.46 -11.09
C VAL A 116 9.24 -6.93 -10.80
N ASP A 117 10.19 -7.58 -10.15
CA ASP A 117 10.07 -8.99 -9.73
C ASP A 117 8.79 -9.21 -8.90
N ASP A 118 8.12 -10.34 -9.14
CA ASP A 118 6.89 -10.79 -8.46
C ASP A 118 5.65 -9.89 -8.61
N ILE A 119 5.74 -8.85 -9.43
CA ILE A 119 4.61 -8.03 -9.86
C ILE A 119 4.20 -8.48 -11.26
N ASN A 120 3.16 -9.32 -11.34
CA ASN A 120 2.60 -9.81 -12.61
C ASN A 120 1.65 -8.79 -13.26
N GLU A 121 1.96 -7.49 -13.19
CA GLU A 121 1.09 -6.40 -13.64
C GLU A 121 1.85 -5.42 -14.54
N MET A 122 1.15 -4.80 -15.51
CA MET A 122 1.78 -3.80 -16.40
C MET A 122 2.36 -2.60 -15.65
N GLN A 123 1.77 -2.29 -14.50
CA GLN A 123 2.10 -1.10 -13.75
C GLN A 123 2.33 -1.42 -12.28
N PHE A 124 3.35 -0.76 -11.73
CA PHE A 124 3.60 -0.73 -10.30
C PHE A 124 3.25 0.65 -9.77
N ALA A 125 2.16 0.75 -8.99
CA ALA A 125 1.50 2.03 -8.73
C ALA A 125 1.22 2.35 -7.26
N LEU A 126 1.23 3.62 -6.87
CA LEU A 126 0.62 4.07 -5.62
C LEU A 126 -0.61 4.93 -5.93
N ARG A 127 -1.59 4.94 -5.03
CA ARG A 127 -2.71 5.89 -5.12
C ARG A 127 -2.45 7.10 -4.23
N CYS A 128 -2.64 8.30 -4.78
CA CYS A 128 -2.52 9.55 -4.03
C CYS A 128 -3.72 10.48 -4.30
N THR A 129 -3.90 11.48 -3.45
CA THR A 129 -4.84 12.58 -3.73
C THR A 129 -4.32 13.43 -4.90
N LEU A 130 -5.21 13.93 -5.75
CA LEU A 130 -4.86 14.81 -6.88
C LEU A 130 -4.01 16.02 -6.46
N SER A 131 -4.32 16.62 -5.30
CA SER A 131 -3.55 17.74 -4.73
C SER A 131 -2.12 17.39 -4.32
N SER A 132 -1.82 16.10 -4.14
CA SER A 132 -0.53 15.60 -3.72
C SER A 132 0.34 15.11 -4.89
N VAL A 133 -0.17 15.09 -6.13
CA VAL A 133 0.56 14.64 -7.34
C VAL A 133 1.96 15.26 -7.48
N PRO A 134 2.16 16.59 -7.34
CA PRO A 134 3.50 17.17 -7.47
C PRO A 134 4.48 16.63 -6.42
N HIS A 135 3.98 16.36 -5.20
CA HIS A 135 4.81 15.87 -4.10
C HIS A 135 5.16 14.39 -4.24
N SER A 136 4.23 13.57 -4.72
CA SER A 136 4.47 12.15 -4.96
C SER A 136 5.42 11.95 -6.14
N LEU A 137 5.25 12.70 -7.23
CA LEU A 137 6.18 12.67 -8.37
C LEU A 137 7.60 13.06 -7.94
N ALA A 138 7.74 14.16 -7.21
CA ALA A 138 9.03 14.60 -6.68
C ALA A 138 9.65 13.59 -5.69
N ALA A 139 8.86 12.79 -4.98
CA ALA A 139 9.37 11.73 -4.11
C ALA A 139 9.94 10.56 -4.91
N VAL A 140 9.20 10.06 -5.92
CA VAL A 140 9.65 8.95 -6.77
C VAL A 140 10.85 9.36 -7.62
N GLU A 141 10.89 10.58 -8.14
CA GLU A 141 12.03 11.08 -8.93
C GLU A 141 13.32 11.21 -8.12
N ARG A 142 13.25 11.65 -6.86
CA ARG A 142 14.44 11.76 -6.01
C ARG A 142 15.11 10.41 -5.77
N ALA A 143 14.34 9.34 -5.84
CA ALA A 143 14.79 7.95 -5.73
C ALA A 143 14.94 7.30 -7.12
N ALA A 144 15.27 8.04 -8.18
CA ALA A 144 15.24 7.56 -9.56
C ALA A 144 16.00 6.24 -9.84
N ALA A 145 16.99 5.85 -9.03
CA ALA A 145 17.66 4.55 -9.19
C ALA A 145 16.84 3.37 -8.65
N GLU A 146 15.86 3.64 -7.79
CA GLU A 146 15.09 2.68 -6.98
C GLU A 146 13.60 3.08 -6.99
N SER A 147 13.04 3.36 -8.18
CA SER A 147 11.65 3.82 -8.31
C SER A 147 10.63 2.84 -7.70
N PRO A 148 10.77 1.50 -7.84
CA PRO A 148 9.92 0.55 -7.11
C PRO A 148 10.02 0.71 -5.59
N GLN A 149 11.22 0.86 -5.04
CA GLN A 149 11.42 1.09 -3.61
C GLN A 149 10.68 2.35 -3.13
N ALA A 150 10.78 3.44 -3.90
CA ALA A 150 10.10 4.69 -3.57
C ALA A 150 8.57 4.54 -3.60
N ILE A 151 8.03 3.78 -4.55
CA ILE A 151 6.60 3.50 -4.60
C ILE A 151 6.16 2.65 -3.40
N ARG A 152 6.93 1.63 -3.00
CA ARG A 152 6.67 0.84 -1.78
C ARG A 152 6.66 1.71 -0.53
N ASP A 153 7.66 2.57 -0.37
CA ASP A 153 7.75 3.49 0.77
C ASP A 153 6.52 4.41 0.84
N LEU A 154 6.09 4.95 -0.29
CA LEU A 154 4.90 5.80 -0.37
C LEU A 154 3.60 5.01 -0.12
N ARG A 155 3.49 3.76 -0.56
CA ARG A 155 2.35 2.88 -0.20
C ARG A 155 2.29 2.60 1.29
N ASN A 156 3.44 2.34 1.91
CA ASN A 156 3.50 2.14 3.35
C ASN A 156 3.02 3.39 4.11
N GLU A 157 3.47 4.56 3.66
CA GLU A 157 2.96 5.83 4.17
C GLU A 157 1.45 5.98 3.96
N ALA A 158 0.94 5.62 2.78
CA ALA A 158 -0.49 5.66 2.47
C ALA A 158 -1.30 4.76 3.41
N ALA A 159 -0.86 3.52 3.64
CA ALA A 159 -1.51 2.57 4.54
C ALA A 159 -1.63 3.12 5.98
N LEU A 160 -0.59 3.81 6.45
CA LEU A 160 -0.57 4.46 7.77
C LEU A 160 -1.53 5.65 7.87
N VAL A 161 -1.93 6.25 6.74
CA VAL A 161 -2.87 7.38 6.70
C VAL A 161 -4.20 7.04 6.03
N GLY A 162 -4.60 5.78 5.98
CA GLY A 162 -5.95 5.40 5.52
C GLY A 162 -6.04 4.93 4.06
N GLY A 163 -4.92 4.51 3.45
CA GLY A 163 -4.88 3.80 2.16
C GLY A 163 -4.49 4.66 0.95
N VAL A 164 -4.78 5.96 1.00
CA VAL A 164 -4.42 6.92 -0.07
C VAL A 164 -3.34 7.87 0.40
N TRP A 165 -2.27 8.01 -0.38
CA TRP A 165 -1.18 8.91 -0.03
C TRP A 165 -1.63 10.38 -0.14
N ASP A 166 -1.61 11.07 0.99
CA ASP A 166 -1.88 12.51 1.08
C ASP A 166 -0.71 13.16 1.80
N LYS A 167 -0.07 14.14 1.16
CA LYS A 167 1.14 14.77 1.68
C LYS A 167 0.93 15.39 3.05
N HIS A 168 -0.21 16.04 3.27
CA HIS A 168 -0.49 16.73 4.52
C HIS A 168 -0.70 15.73 5.67
N ARG A 169 -1.52 14.70 5.45
CA ARG A 169 -1.77 13.65 6.45
C ARG A 169 -0.50 12.85 6.78
N VAL A 170 0.32 12.58 5.78
CA VAL A 170 1.62 11.91 5.97
C VAL A 170 2.57 12.79 6.79
N ASP A 171 2.64 14.08 6.54
CA ASP A 171 3.44 15.00 7.35
C ASP A 171 2.96 15.05 8.80
N GLU A 172 1.64 15.13 9.01
CA GLU A 172 1.05 15.09 10.33
C GLU A 172 1.39 13.80 11.07
N PHE A 173 1.32 12.66 10.38
CA PHE A 173 1.72 11.37 10.92
C PHE A 173 3.21 11.34 11.28
N LYS A 174 4.09 11.77 10.38
CA LYS A 174 5.55 11.81 10.59
C LYS A 174 5.98 12.77 11.69
N ALA A 175 5.19 13.81 11.96
CA ALA A 175 5.44 14.76 13.05
C ALA A 175 5.08 14.20 14.43
N ARG A 176 4.39 13.05 14.51
CA ARG A 176 4.03 12.42 15.79
C ARG A 176 5.29 11.93 16.51
N PRO A 177 5.37 12.09 17.85
CA PRO A 177 6.44 11.49 18.64
C PRO A 177 6.40 9.96 18.52
N ARG A 178 7.57 9.35 18.29
CA ARG A 178 7.72 7.89 18.38
C ARG A 178 7.41 7.43 19.80
N ARG A 179 6.67 6.33 19.92
CA ARG A 179 6.36 5.63 21.16
C ARG A 179 7.41 4.57 21.50
N ILE A 180 7.98 3.96 20.48
CA ILE A 180 8.99 2.92 20.60
C ILE A 180 10.31 3.46 20.05
N ASP A 181 11.35 3.45 20.88
CA ASP A 181 12.71 3.68 20.43
C ASP A 181 13.29 2.37 19.90
N VAL A 182 13.71 2.35 18.64
CA VAL A 182 14.34 1.19 18.00
C VAL A 182 15.58 0.72 18.76
N ALA A 183 16.29 1.63 19.43
CA ALA A 183 17.45 1.29 20.24
C ALA A 183 17.12 0.38 21.44
N ASP A 184 15.89 0.43 21.96
CA ASP A 184 15.43 -0.38 23.10
C ASP A 184 14.99 -1.80 22.68
N TYR A 185 14.92 -2.05 21.36
CA TYR A 185 14.40 -3.28 20.76
C TYR A 185 15.37 -3.80 19.68
N PRO A 186 16.55 -4.32 20.09
CA PRO A 186 17.48 -4.94 19.15
C PRO A 186 16.82 -6.19 18.52
N VAL A 187 17.11 -6.43 17.24
CA VAL A 187 16.65 -7.63 16.52
C VAL A 187 17.07 -8.88 17.28
N HIS A 188 16.14 -9.81 17.45
CA HIS A 188 16.37 -11.06 18.16
C HIS A 188 17.42 -11.91 17.41
N GLU A 189 18.31 -12.59 18.13
CA GLU A 189 19.40 -13.39 17.52
C GLU A 189 18.86 -14.51 16.61
N ASP A 190 17.73 -15.09 17.00
CA ASP A 190 17.02 -16.13 16.24
C ASP A 190 15.96 -15.58 15.27
N TRP A 191 15.96 -14.28 14.94
CA TRP A 191 15.03 -13.74 13.93
C TRP A 191 15.38 -14.28 12.53
N ASN A 192 14.38 -14.79 11.82
CA ASN A 192 14.51 -15.14 10.41
C ASN A 192 13.20 -14.92 9.63
N ASP A 193 13.32 -14.85 8.32
CA ASP A 193 12.19 -14.64 7.41
C ASP A 193 11.32 -15.91 7.23
N GLU A 194 11.67 -17.01 7.91
CA GLU A 194 10.97 -18.30 7.90
C GLU A 194 10.12 -18.52 9.18
N SER A 195 9.89 -17.48 9.97
CA SER A 195 9.11 -17.54 11.22
C SER A 195 7.66 -18.02 11.00
N GLY A 196 7.28 -19.09 11.69
CA GLY A 196 5.97 -19.73 11.60
C GLY A 196 6.07 -21.27 11.46
N PRO A 197 4.95 -22.02 11.52
CA PRO A 197 4.95 -23.45 11.30
C PRO A 197 5.37 -23.77 9.86
N VAL A 198 6.45 -24.55 9.75
CA VAL A 198 7.03 -24.98 8.48
C VAL A 198 6.51 -26.38 8.15
N GLY A 199 5.41 -26.46 7.40
CA GLY A 199 4.99 -27.73 6.79
C GLY A 199 3.49 -27.83 6.44
N PRO A 200 3.14 -28.70 5.47
CA PRO A 200 1.75 -28.98 5.09
C PRO A 200 0.96 -29.76 6.17
N ASP A 201 1.64 -30.27 7.20
CA ASP A 201 1.09 -31.13 8.26
C ASP A 201 1.07 -30.45 9.66
N THR A 202 1.40 -29.17 9.75
CA THR A 202 1.39 -28.39 11.00
C THR A 202 0.18 -27.45 11.07
N ASP A 203 -0.41 -27.28 12.26
CA ASP A 203 -1.52 -26.34 12.47
C ASP A 203 -1.15 -24.94 11.94
N LEU A 204 -2.09 -24.26 11.27
CA LEU A 204 -1.86 -22.90 10.78
C LEU A 204 -1.52 -21.96 11.96
N PRO A 205 -0.56 -21.03 11.78
CA PRO A 205 -0.16 -20.14 12.85
C PRO A 205 -1.28 -19.16 13.20
N TYR A 206 -1.21 -18.65 14.41
CA TYR A 206 -1.96 -17.48 14.81
C TYR A 206 -1.31 -16.22 14.22
N TYR A 207 -2.10 -15.38 13.57
CA TYR A 207 -1.67 -14.07 13.12
C TYR A 207 -1.84 -13.06 14.28
N PRO A 208 -0.77 -12.36 14.68
CA PRO A 208 -0.81 -11.36 15.73
C PRO A 208 -1.73 -10.20 15.39
N VAL A 209 -2.52 -9.74 16.36
CA VAL A 209 -3.29 -8.50 16.29
C VAL A 209 -2.75 -7.54 17.33
N PHE A 210 -2.06 -6.49 16.88
CA PHE A 210 -1.63 -5.38 17.70
C PHE A 210 -2.76 -4.35 17.77
N GLN A 211 -3.22 -4.07 18.98
CA GLN A 211 -4.12 -2.95 19.21
C GLN A 211 -3.28 -1.73 19.63
N THR A 212 -3.24 -0.69 18.80
CA THR A 212 -2.47 0.53 19.07
C THR A 212 -3.36 1.75 19.32
N ALA A 213 -4.68 1.60 19.25
CA ALA A 213 -5.64 2.64 19.61
C ALA A 213 -6.76 2.09 20.51
N GLU A 214 -7.55 3.00 21.09
CA GLU A 214 -8.76 2.63 21.81
C GLU A 214 -9.81 2.15 20.80
N ILE A 215 -10.04 0.82 20.77
CA ILE A 215 -11.04 0.17 19.92
C ILE A 215 -12.15 -0.35 20.83
N SER A 216 -13.40 -0.10 20.45
CA SER A 216 -14.55 -0.56 21.22
C SER A 216 -14.71 -2.08 21.12
N LEU A 217 -15.31 -2.70 22.15
CA LEU A 217 -15.58 -4.14 22.13
C LEU A 217 -16.51 -4.51 20.96
N GLU A 218 -17.43 -3.61 20.60
CA GLU A 218 -18.31 -3.75 19.44
C GLU A 218 -17.50 -3.83 18.15
N THR A 219 -16.56 -2.90 17.92
CA THR A 219 -15.70 -2.93 16.74
C THR A 219 -14.78 -4.14 16.72
N LEU A 220 -14.21 -4.56 17.86
CA LEU A 220 -13.41 -5.79 17.93
C LEU A 220 -14.22 -7.03 17.55
N ASN A 221 -15.45 -7.14 18.04
CA ASN A 221 -16.34 -8.25 17.72
C ASN A 221 -16.76 -8.22 16.26
N GLN A 222 -17.05 -7.04 15.70
CA GLN A 222 -17.32 -6.87 14.27
C GLN A 222 -16.11 -7.32 13.44
N PHE A 223 -14.90 -6.89 13.80
CA PHE A 223 -13.67 -7.31 13.11
C PHE A 223 -13.50 -8.82 13.12
N LEU A 224 -13.67 -9.48 14.27
CA LEU A 224 -13.53 -10.93 14.38
C LEU A 224 -14.60 -11.67 13.57
N GLU A 225 -15.86 -11.24 13.65
CA GLU A 225 -16.96 -11.82 12.89
C GLU A 225 -16.69 -11.74 11.38
N GLU A 226 -16.34 -10.55 10.88
CA GLU A 226 -16.08 -10.31 9.47
C GLU A 226 -14.81 -11.06 8.99
N ALA A 227 -13.71 -11.00 9.73
CA ALA A 227 -12.46 -11.66 9.37
C ALA A 227 -12.59 -13.19 9.28
N TYR A 228 -13.45 -13.79 10.12
CA TYR A 228 -13.73 -15.23 10.09
C TYR A 228 -14.91 -15.63 9.20
N SER A 229 -15.63 -14.68 8.60
CA SER A 229 -16.83 -14.95 7.79
C SER A 229 -16.54 -15.65 6.45
N GLN A 230 -15.27 -15.65 6.03
CA GLN A 230 -14.81 -16.30 4.80
C GLN A 230 -14.99 -17.83 4.85
N ASP A 231 -15.25 -18.45 3.69
CA ASP A 231 -15.32 -19.91 3.57
C ASP A 231 -13.90 -20.50 3.55
N TRP A 232 -13.45 -20.95 4.71
CA TRP A 232 -12.13 -21.58 4.89
C TRP A 232 -12.10 -23.08 4.56
N GLY A 233 -13.19 -23.63 4.00
CA GLY A 233 -13.28 -25.06 3.68
C GLY A 233 -13.50 -25.96 4.91
N ASP A 234 -13.03 -27.20 4.80
CA ASP A 234 -13.35 -28.29 5.73
C ASP A 234 -12.87 -28.02 7.18
N GLU A 235 -13.77 -28.17 8.15
CA GLU A 235 -13.54 -27.91 9.58
C GLU A 235 -12.49 -28.82 10.21
N GLU A 236 -12.21 -29.96 9.58
CA GLU A 236 -11.18 -30.90 10.03
C GLU A 236 -9.75 -30.44 9.71
N LYS A 237 -9.57 -29.45 8.81
CA LYS A 237 -8.27 -28.80 8.57
C LYS A 237 -8.11 -27.57 9.47
N ALA A 238 -6.90 -27.34 9.96
CA ALA A 238 -6.60 -26.18 10.81
C ALA A 238 -7.01 -24.87 10.10
N ARG A 239 -7.98 -24.14 10.66
CA ARG A 239 -8.40 -22.81 10.18
C ARG A 239 -7.39 -21.75 10.63
N PRO A 240 -7.09 -20.74 9.78
CA PRO A 240 -6.26 -19.62 10.18
C PRO A 240 -6.90 -18.93 11.38
N ALA A 241 -6.09 -18.33 12.23
CA ALA A 241 -6.54 -17.84 13.52
C ALA A 241 -5.84 -16.54 13.88
N LEU A 242 -6.55 -15.71 14.63
CA LEU A 242 -6.06 -14.43 15.14
C LEU A 242 -5.71 -14.58 16.62
N ALA A 243 -4.69 -13.86 17.08
CA ALA A 243 -4.37 -13.75 18.51
C ALA A 243 -3.99 -12.32 18.86
N PHE A 244 -4.69 -11.73 19.84
CA PHE A 244 -4.35 -10.38 20.33
C PHE A 244 -3.06 -10.39 21.12
N VAL A 245 -2.19 -9.43 20.81
CA VAL A 245 -0.95 -9.20 21.56
C VAL A 245 -1.30 -8.53 22.89
N THR A 246 -1.09 -9.26 23.98
CA THR A 246 -1.43 -8.86 25.36
C THR A 246 -0.22 -8.55 26.24
N SER A 247 0.99 -8.90 25.78
CA SER A 247 2.26 -8.57 26.43
C SER A 247 3.35 -8.39 25.37
N ILE A 248 4.29 -7.48 25.63
CA ILE A 248 5.51 -7.27 24.82
C ILE A 248 6.80 -7.34 25.65
N GLY A 249 6.66 -7.49 26.98
CA GLY A 249 7.79 -7.50 27.91
C GLY A 249 8.30 -8.89 28.24
N ALA A 250 7.40 -9.88 28.28
CA ALA A 250 7.72 -11.28 28.51
C ALA A 250 6.59 -12.19 27.98
N ALA A 251 6.95 -13.43 27.63
CA ALA A 251 6.00 -14.47 27.27
C ALA A 251 5.13 -14.87 28.48
N PRO A 252 3.88 -15.33 28.28
CA PRO A 252 3.21 -15.45 26.99
C PRO A 252 2.77 -14.08 26.45
N PHE A 253 2.94 -13.87 25.15
CA PHE A 253 2.66 -12.57 24.50
C PHE A 253 1.19 -12.42 24.06
N HIS A 254 0.42 -13.49 24.11
CA HIS A 254 -1.00 -13.57 23.81
C HIS A 254 -1.69 -14.54 24.79
N GLN A 255 -3.02 -14.50 24.85
CA GLN A 255 -3.82 -15.38 25.73
C GLN A 255 -4.43 -16.58 25.00
N GLY A 256 -3.90 -16.91 23.81
CA GLY A 256 -4.41 -17.95 22.92
C GLY A 256 -5.17 -17.39 21.71
N LYS A 257 -5.84 -18.29 21.00
CA LYS A 257 -6.64 -18.01 19.80
C LYS A 257 -7.87 -17.18 20.16
N ALA A 258 -8.10 -16.08 19.43
CA ALA A 258 -9.34 -15.33 19.46
C ALA A 258 -10.44 -16.09 18.71
N GLY A 259 -11.61 -16.26 19.34
CA GLY A 259 -12.81 -16.74 18.68
C GLY A 259 -13.45 -15.68 17.79
N THR A 260 -14.64 -15.96 17.27
CA THR A 260 -15.45 -14.99 16.50
C THR A 260 -16.09 -13.92 17.39
N HIS A 261 -16.01 -14.06 18.71
CA HIS A 261 -16.60 -13.15 19.68
C HIS A 261 -15.75 -13.08 20.96
N LEU A 262 -15.73 -11.91 21.59
CA LEU A 262 -15.08 -11.59 22.84
C LEU A 262 -16.13 -11.06 23.84
N ASP A 263 -16.12 -11.61 25.04
CA ASP A 263 -16.96 -11.15 26.16
C ASP A 263 -16.44 -9.84 26.79
N SER A 264 -15.16 -9.53 26.60
CA SER A 264 -14.50 -8.35 27.15
C SER A 264 -13.30 -7.94 26.29
N LEU A 265 -12.89 -6.68 26.41
CA LEU A 265 -11.69 -6.17 25.73
C LEU A 265 -10.44 -6.98 26.15
N PRO A 266 -9.58 -7.38 25.20
CA PRO A 266 -8.31 -7.99 25.53
C PRO A 266 -7.42 -6.96 26.24
N PRO A 267 -6.57 -7.38 27.20
CA PRO A 267 -5.64 -6.48 27.84
C PRO A 267 -4.59 -6.00 26.82
N VAL A 268 -4.45 -4.68 26.66
CA VAL A 268 -3.49 -4.06 25.75
C VAL A 268 -2.31 -3.49 26.52
N PRO A 269 -1.05 -3.85 26.18
CA PRO A 269 0.14 -3.21 26.73
C PRO A 269 0.10 -1.69 26.52
N GLN A 270 0.22 -0.92 27.60
CA GLN A 270 0.09 0.54 27.53
C GLN A 270 1.09 1.21 26.57
N THR A 271 2.28 0.62 26.40
CA THR A 271 3.30 1.10 25.47
C THR A 271 2.88 1.04 24.00
N LEU A 272 1.91 0.20 23.64
CA LEU A 272 1.41 0.09 22.27
C LEU A 272 0.43 1.21 21.89
N PHE A 273 -0.19 1.90 22.85
CA PHE A 273 -1.12 2.97 22.53
C PHE A 273 -0.41 4.15 21.84
N GLY A 274 -0.82 4.43 20.61
CA GLY A 274 -0.24 5.40 19.70
C GLY A 274 1.00 4.93 18.96
N ALA A 275 1.38 3.65 19.07
CA ALA A 275 2.46 3.07 18.27
C ALA A 275 1.98 2.87 16.81
N SER A 276 2.88 3.12 15.88
CA SER A 276 2.68 2.84 14.46
C SER A 276 2.90 1.36 14.12
N ALA A 277 2.46 0.94 12.93
CA ALA A 277 2.75 -0.41 12.43
C ALA A 277 4.26 -0.66 12.27
N ILE A 278 5.05 0.37 11.94
CA ILE A 278 6.51 0.30 11.86
C ILE A 278 7.11 0.01 13.25
N GLU A 279 6.58 0.65 14.29
CA GLU A 279 7.02 0.40 15.67
C GLU A 279 6.59 -0.98 16.18
N CYS A 280 5.44 -1.49 15.72
CA CYS A 280 5.02 -2.86 15.98
C CYS A 280 5.98 -3.86 15.32
N ASP A 281 6.39 -3.63 14.06
CA ASP A 281 7.41 -4.47 13.38
C ASP A 281 8.73 -4.52 14.16
N VAL A 282 9.18 -3.39 14.70
CA VAL A 282 10.39 -3.33 15.55
C VAL A 282 10.25 -4.20 16.80
N ILE A 283 9.12 -4.13 17.50
CA ILE A 283 8.84 -5.01 18.63
C ILE A 283 8.85 -6.47 18.16
N THR A 284 8.25 -6.71 17.01
CA THR A 284 8.08 -8.05 16.47
C THR A 284 9.41 -8.73 16.20
N ARG A 285 10.30 -8.06 15.46
CA ARG A 285 11.66 -8.50 15.16
C ARG A 285 12.53 -8.66 16.40
N SER A 286 12.23 -7.95 17.48
CA SER A 286 13.04 -7.93 18.70
C SER A 286 12.64 -8.96 19.74
N ARG A 287 11.33 -9.23 19.89
CA ARG A 287 10.80 -9.97 21.04
C ARG A 287 10.36 -11.38 20.71
N PHE A 288 10.07 -11.67 19.46
CA PHE A 288 9.50 -12.96 19.09
C PHE A 288 10.54 -13.88 18.43
N PRO A 289 10.70 -15.12 18.91
CA PRO A 289 11.62 -16.09 18.32
C PRO A 289 11.06 -16.67 17.02
N ALA A 290 11.92 -17.01 16.05
CA ALA A 290 11.48 -17.56 14.77
C ALA A 290 10.98 -19.02 14.83
N SER A 291 11.38 -19.80 15.84
CA SER A 291 11.04 -21.23 15.92
C SER A 291 10.28 -21.59 17.20
N GLY A 292 9.34 -22.54 17.09
CA GLY A 292 8.57 -23.08 18.21
C GLY A 292 7.45 -22.18 18.74
N SER A 293 7.06 -21.16 17.98
CA SER A 293 5.93 -20.28 18.30
C SER A 293 4.66 -20.70 17.56
N ASP A 294 3.53 -20.62 18.26
CA ASP A 294 2.20 -20.82 17.68
C ASP A 294 1.74 -19.60 16.85
N MET A 295 2.47 -18.48 16.88
CA MET A 295 2.21 -17.26 16.10
C MET A 295 3.18 -17.08 14.93
N ASN A 296 2.68 -16.59 13.80
CA ASN A 296 3.48 -16.11 12.68
C ASN A 296 3.79 -14.63 12.91
N TYR A 297 5.06 -14.31 13.15
CA TYR A 297 5.51 -12.95 13.43
C TYR A 297 5.97 -12.18 12.20
N ASN A 298 6.06 -12.85 11.05
CA ASN A 298 6.40 -12.20 9.80
C ASN A 298 5.21 -11.50 9.16
N THR A 299 3.99 -11.83 9.58
CA THR A 299 2.78 -11.19 9.10
C THR A 299 1.85 -10.90 10.27
N PHE A 300 1.40 -9.67 10.42
CA PHE A 300 0.56 -9.26 11.55
C PHE A 300 -0.45 -8.17 11.16
N ILE A 301 -1.46 -8.01 12.01
CA ILE A 301 -2.50 -6.99 11.90
C ILE A 301 -2.24 -5.89 12.93
N VAL A 302 -2.46 -4.64 12.54
CA VAL A 302 -2.50 -3.49 13.44
C VAL A 302 -3.88 -2.83 13.38
N MET A 303 -4.52 -2.72 14.54
CA MET A 303 -5.73 -1.95 14.75
C MET A 303 -5.36 -0.57 15.31
N ASP A 304 -5.43 0.44 14.45
CA ASP A 304 -5.00 1.80 14.73
C ASP A 304 -6.19 2.75 14.95
N GLU A 305 -5.93 4.06 15.08
CA GLU A 305 -7.00 5.02 15.36
C GLU A 305 -8.08 5.10 14.27
N LEU A 306 -7.75 4.66 13.05
CA LEU A 306 -8.69 4.66 11.95
C LEU A 306 -9.60 3.42 12.02
N SER A 307 -9.14 2.30 12.57
CA SER A 307 -9.90 1.04 12.65
C SER A 307 -11.29 1.19 13.26
N GLU A 308 -11.44 2.02 14.29
CA GLU A 308 -12.75 2.28 14.91
C GLU A 308 -13.73 2.94 13.92
N SER A 309 -13.23 3.93 13.16
CA SER A 309 -14.05 4.82 12.32
C SER A 309 -14.25 4.33 10.89
N SER A 310 -13.24 3.70 10.29
CA SER A 310 -13.25 3.25 8.90
C SER A 310 -13.51 1.76 8.75
N LYS A 311 -13.53 0.99 9.85
CA LYS A 311 -13.67 -0.48 9.82
C LYS A 311 -12.62 -1.16 8.94
N THR A 312 -11.39 -0.63 9.00
CA THR A 312 -10.21 -1.15 8.30
C THR A 312 -9.09 -1.44 9.26
N VAL A 313 -8.22 -2.39 8.95
CA VAL A 313 -6.97 -2.63 9.69
C VAL A 313 -5.76 -2.45 8.77
N ILE A 314 -4.58 -2.30 9.36
CA ILE A 314 -3.32 -2.40 8.62
C ILE A 314 -2.88 -3.87 8.65
N ILE A 315 -2.55 -4.40 7.49
CA ILE A 315 -1.83 -5.67 7.33
C ILE A 315 -0.35 -5.33 7.14
N ALA A 316 0.51 -6.01 7.87
CA ALA A 316 1.94 -5.81 7.83
C ALA A 316 2.65 -7.13 7.53
N ALA A 317 3.63 -7.10 6.62
CA ALA A 317 4.45 -8.25 6.25
C ALA A 317 5.93 -7.86 6.21
N SER A 318 6.79 -8.63 6.89
CA SER A 318 8.23 -8.32 7.03
C SER A 318 9.16 -9.37 6.41
N ASN A 319 8.61 -10.43 5.82
CA ASN A 319 9.33 -11.54 5.18
C ASN A 319 9.23 -11.54 3.65
N GLU A 320 8.80 -10.44 3.06
CA GLU A 320 8.71 -10.27 1.61
C GLU A 320 9.97 -9.54 1.09
N GLN A 321 10.06 -9.35 -0.24
CA GLN A 321 10.97 -8.44 -0.97
C GLN A 321 12.12 -7.83 -0.13
N ASP A 322 13.27 -8.52 -0.07
CA ASP A 322 14.50 -8.10 0.63
C ASP A 322 14.39 -7.86 2.16
N GLY A 323 13.35 -8.39 2.82
CA GLY A 323 13.10 -8.22 4.26
C GLY A 323 12.50 -6.86 4.63
N GLN A 324 12.02 -6.11 3.63
CA GLN A 324 11.33 -4.84 3.83
C GLN A 324 9.96 -5.08 4.46
N LEU A 325 9.58 -4.22 5.41
CA LEU A 325 8.19 -4.13 5.88
C LEU A 325 7.28 -3.59 4.77
N LEU A 326 6.29 -4.38 4.37
CA LEU A 326 5.19 -3.97 3.50
C LEU A 326 3.95 -3.74 4.35
N LEU A 327 3.25 -2.64 4.10
CA LEU A 327 2.01 -2.28 4.77
C LEU A 327 0.89 -2.10 3.75
N ALA A 328 -0.24 -2.73 4.02
CA ALA A 328 -1.48 -2.55 3.30
C ALA A 328 -2.59 -2.14 4.27
N ARG A 329 -3.62 -1.47 3.77
CA ARG A 329 -4.86 -1.27 4.53
C ARG A 329 -5.96 -2.15 3.94
N SER A 330 -6.72 -2.82 4.79
CA SER A 330 -7.72 -3.81 4.40
C SER A 330 -9.02 -3.59 5.17
N ASP A 331 -10.16 -3.83 4.51
CA ASP A 331 -11.45 -3.98 5.19
C ASP A 331 -11.38 -5.21 6.13
N PHE A 332 -12.18 -5.21 7.20
CA PHE A 332 -12.14 -6.27 8.21
C PHE A 332 -12.36 -7.68 7.64
N ASN A 333 -13.29 -7.83 6.70
CA ASN A 333 -13.61 -9.11 6.05
C ASN A 333 -12.48 -9.67 5.16
N MET A 334 -11.55 -8.82 4.71
CA MET A 334 -10.44 -9.22 3.85
C MET A 334 -9.13 -9.42 4.63
N ALA A 335 -9.04 -8.87 5.84
CA ALA A 335 -7.81 -8.84 6.62
C ALA A 335 -7.14 -10.21 6.80
N LEU A 336 -7.91 -11.23 7.20
CA LEU A 336 -7.39 -12.59 7.39
C LEU A 336 -7.10 -13.28 6.06
N LEU A 337 -7.93 -13.07 5.04
CA LEU A 337 -7.75 -13.62 3.70
C LEU A 337 -6.44 -13.15 3.07
N THR A 338 -6.12 -11.85 3.16
CA THR A 338 -4.87 -11.29 2.64
C THR A 338 -3.63 -11.97 3.22
N MET A 339 -3.66 -12.37 4.49
CA MET A 339 -2.51 -13.01 5.14
C MET A 339 -2.33 -14.49 4.79
N VAL A 340 -3.39 -15.15 4.31
CA VAL A 340 -3.39 -16.58 3.96
C VAL A 340 -3.26 -16.79 2.45
N ALA A 341 -3.77 -15.86 1.63
CA ALA A 341 -3.72 -15.92 0.17
C ALA A 341 -2.33 -16.22 -0.42
N PRO A 342 -1.20 -15.74 0.14
CA PRO A 342 0.12 -16.12 -0.37
C PRO A 342 0.46 -17.61 -0.27
N LEU A 343 -0.09 -18.29 0.74
CA LEU A 343 0.09 -19.73 0.93
C LEU A 343 -0.74 -20.56 -0.06
N ASP A 344 -1.90 -20.04 -0.47
CA ASP A 344 -2.87 -20.77 -1.28
C ASP A 344 -2.76 -20.48 -2.80
N THR A 345 -2.38 -19.25 -3.16
CA THR A 345 -2.42 -18.77 -4.55
C THR A 345 -1.04 -18.55 -5.16
N SER A 346 0.04 -18.67 -4.36
CA SER A 346 1.41 -18.27 -4.74
C SER A 346 1.54 -16.78 -5.15
N LEU A 347 0.58 -15.92 -4.77
CA LEU A 347 0.66 -14.47 -4.93
C LEU A 347 1.39 -13.84 -3.72
N THR A 348 2.34 -12.94 -3.94
CA THR A 348 3.00 -12.21 -2.85
C THR A 348 2.04 -11.19 -2.21
N ILE A 349 2.32 -10.78 -0.96
CA ILE A 349 1.58 -9.67 -0.35
C ILE A 349 1.81 -8.36 -1.12
N ASP A 350 3.00 -8.17 -1.71
CA ASP A 350 3.27 -6.99 -2.56
C ASP A 350 2.39 -6.97 -3.81
N SER A 351 2.17 -8.12 -4.45
CA SER A 351 1.26 -8.25 -5.60
C SER A 351 -0.17 -7.84 -5.22
N GLN A 352 -0.67 -8.32 -4.08
CA GLN A 352 -1.99 -7.91 -3.57
C GLN A 352 -2.05 -6.42 -3.24
N CYS A 353 -0.99 -5.87 -2.62
CA CYS A 353 -0.87 -4.43 -2.36
C CYS A 353 -0.88 -3.61 -3.66
N ASN A 354 -0.23 -4.09 -4.72
CA ASN A 354 -0.24 -3.44 -6.02
C ASN A 354 -1.64 -3.47 -6.64
N GLY A 355 -2.30 -4.63 -6.64
CA GLY A 355 -3.64 -4.80 -7.21
C GLY A 355 -4.63 -3.77 -6.68
N VAL A 356 -4.66 -3.54 -5.37
CA VAL A 356 -5.63 -2.60 -4.77
C VAL A 356 -5.33 -1.12 -5.03
N MET A 357 -4.10 -0.80 -5.43
CA MET A 357 -3.75 0.55 -5.91
C MET A 357 -4.21 0.74 -7.35
N VAL A 358 -4.07 -0.31 -8.16
CA VAL A 358 -4.42 -0.34 -9.58
C VAL A 358 -5.93 -0.39 -9.79
N GLU A 359 -6.65 -1.19 -9.01
CA GLU A 359 -8.07 -1.50 -9.23
C GLU A 359 -9.01 -0.67 -8.37
N GLY A 360 -8.53 -0.09 -7.27
CA GLY A 360 -9.42 0.50 -6.26
C GLY A 360 -8.81 1.64 -5.46
N ALA A 361 -9.45 1.97 -4.34
CA ALA A 361 -9.15 3.15 -3.52
C ALA A 361 -7.92 3.00 -2.61
N GLY A 362 -6.99 2.08 -2.89
CA GLY A 362 -5.82 1.82 -2.04
C GLY A 362 -6.16 1.13 -0.71
N ILE A 363 -7.32 0.46 -0.66
CA ILE A 363 -7.76 -0.40 0.46
C ILE A 363 -8.15 -1.74 -0.15
N ILE A 364 -7.70 -2.84 0.47
CA ILE A 364 -8.09 -4.19 0.10
C ILE A 364 -9.54 -4.41 0.51
N ARG A 365 -10.40 -4.68 -0.48
CA ARG A 365 -11.84 -4.89 -0.33
C ARG A 365 -12.25 -6.21 -0.96
N ASP A 366 -13.38 -6.73 -0.52
CA ASP A 366 -14.05 -7.84 -1.20
C ASP A 366 -14.55 -7.34 -2.57
N PRO A 367 -14.24 -8.05 -3.68
CA PRO A 367 -14.59 -7.63 -5.04
C PRO A 367 -16.08 -7.45 -5.35
#